data_AF-A0A166LMJ4-F1
#
_entry.id   AF-A0A166LMJ4-F1
#
_cell.length_a   1.000
_cell.length_b   1.000
_cell.length_c   1.000
_cell.angle_alpha   90.00
_cell.angle_beta   90.00
_cell.angle_gamma   90.00
#
_symmetry.space_group_name_H-M   'P 1'
#
loop_
_entity.id
_entity.type
_entity.pdbx_description
1 polymer ?
#
loop_
_entity_poly.entity_id
_entity_poly.type
_entity_poly.pdbx_seq_one_letter_code
_entity_poly.pdbx_strand_id
1 'polypeptide(L)'
;MDATSRPLCLDGTCTTILQRLITDLTTPTPEANVLWLYGVVGSGKSTISTTVAKQLKDRDELGAFLFFNRNSPVQSGPDGVIRTIAYQLALSNTVLRDVICDAIEEDAQIATKPLDAQFKALLLAPLQSCASKLTRPIVIILDGFDECGDAESRRALVHLLTTNLPSLPPHFRFLITSRPELDLQNAFNSHRAITSVSHGAAEWSSTADVLHYVRHELDVLYEAKRFSDELVLGWPGIQKTVEFGSRAGDSFIWAATAIRFL
;
A
#
# COMPACT_ATOMS: atom_id res chain seq x y z
N MET A 1 -0.37 11.02 8.78
CA MET A 1 0.50 9.85 8.94
C MET A 1 1.62 9.98 7.93
N ASP A 2 2.85 10.18 8.40
CA ASP A 2 4.01 10.32 7.52
C ASP A 2 4.61 8.94 7.27
N ALA A 3 4.57 8.47 6.02
CA ALA A 3 5.08 7.16 5.64
C ALA A 3 6.59 7.18 5.31
N THR A 4 7.25 8.32 5.45
CA THR A 4 8.69 8.51 5.14
C THR A 4 9.63 7.61 5.92
N SER A 5 9.19 7.02 7.04
CA SER A 5 10.02 6.15 7.88
C SER A 5 9.86 4.65 7.62
N ARG A 6 9.00 4.23 6.68
CA ARG A 6 8.80 2.79 6.39
C ARG A 6 9.85 2.28 5.39
N PRO A 7 10.31 1.02 5.54
CA PRO A 7 11.31 0.46 4.64
C PRO A 7 10.75 0.33 3.22
N LEU A 8 11.65 0.52 2.25
CA LEU A 8 11.40 0.28 0.84
C LEU A 8 11.87 -1.12 0.46
N CYS A 9 11.45 -1.61 -0.70
CA CYS A 9 12.03 -2.81 -1.29
C CYS A 9 13.52 -2.55 -1.50
N LEU A 10 14.33 -3.56 -1.18
CA LEU A 10 15.76 -3.51 -1.50
C LEU A 10 15.92 -3.41 -3.01
N ASP A 11 16.84 -2.56 -3.48
CA ASP A 11 17.12 -2.40 -4.90
C ASP A 11 17.38 -3.77 -5.55
N GLY A 12 16.73 -4.02 -6.68
CA GLY A 12 16.81 -5.31 -7.37
C GLY A 12 15.87 -6.41 -6.86
N THR A 13 15.13 -6.19 -5.76
CA THR A 13 14.10 -7.14 -5.27
C THR A 13 12.69 -6.75 -5.68
N CYS A 14 11.81 -7.75 -5.81
CA CYS A 14 10.37 -7.56 -6.10
C CYS A 14 10.08 -6.73 -7.36
N THR A 15 11.03 -6.68 -8.30
CA THR A 15 10.97 -5.78 -9.47
C THR A 15 9.77 -6.08 -10.36
N THR A 16 9.47 -7.35 -10.60
CA THR A 16 8.34 -7.81 -11.41
C THR A 16 7.00 -7.31 -10.87
N ILE A 17 6.74 -7.47 -9.56
CA ILE A 17 5.48 -6.99 -8.96
C ILE A 17 5.41 -5.47 -8.97
N LEU A 18 6.51 -4.78 -8.67
CA LEU A 18 6.55 -3.32 -8.66
C LEU A 18 6.21 -2.76 -10.05
N GLN A 19 6.84 -3.29 -11.11
CA GLN A 19 6.58 -2.88 -12.48
C GLN A 19 5.13 -3.13 -12.89
N ARG A 20 4.59 -4.31 -12.56
CA ARG A 20 3.20 -4.65 -12.84
C ARG A 20 2.24 -3.68 -12.13
N LEU A 21 2.39 -3.51 -10.81
CA LEU A 21 1.51 -2.64 -10.03
C LEU A 21 1.55 -1.21 -10.55
N ILE A 22 2.73 -0.67 -10.82
CA ILE A 22 2.86 0.67 -11.40
C ILE A 22 2.13 0.74 -12.74
N THR A 23 2.36 -0.21 -13.64
CA THR A 23 1.71 -0.25 -14.95
C THR A 23 0.18 -0.31 -14.82
N ASP A 24 -0.33 -1.21 -13.97
CA ASP A 24 -1.76 -1.41 -13.73
C ASP A 24 -2.41 -0.18 -13.07
N LEU A 25 -1.65 0.59 -12.27
CA LEU A 25 -2.13 1.79 -11.58
C LEU A 25 -2.01 3.07 -12.41
N THR A 26 -1.12 3.13 -13.40
CA THR A 26 -0.90 4.34 -14.21
C THR A 26 -1.46 4.25 -15.62
N THR A 27 -1.80 3.05 -16.09
CA THR A 27 -2.40 2.85 -17.41
C THR A 27 -3.93 3.02 -17.33
N PRO A 28 -4.53 3.93 -18.13
CA PRO A 28 -5.97 4.12 -18.13
C PRO A 28 -6.69 2.83 -18.59
N THR A 29 -7.41 2.18 -17.68
CA THR A 29 -8.36 1.11 -18.02
C THR A 29 -9.75 1.50 -17.55
N PRO A 30 -10.75 1.60 -18.45
CA PRO A 30 -12.11 1.98 -18.06
C PRO A 30 -12.78 1.01 -17.09
N GLU A 31 -12.36 -0.26 -17.07
CA GLU A 31 -13.09 -1.32 -16.38
C GLU A 31 -12.70 -1.56 -14.92
N ALA A 32 -11.56 -1.05 -14.43
CA ALA A 32 -11.03 -1.44 -13.12
C ALA A 32 -10.31 -0.31 -12.37
N ASN A 33 -10.98 0.38 -11.44
CA ASN A 33 -10.36 1.45 -10.65
C ASN A 33 -9.64 0.95 -9.39
N VAL A 34 -9.79 -0.33 -9.03
CA VAL A 34 -9.32 -0.87 -7.75
C VAL A 34 -8.48 -2.12 -7.98
N LEU A 35 -7.26 -2.11 -7.47
CA LEU A 35 -6.37 -3.26 -7.36
C LEU A 35 -6.27 -3.65 -5.89
N TRP A 36 -6.65 -4.89 -5.58
CA TRP A 36 -6.55 -5.44 -4.24
C TRP A 36 -5.38 -6.44 -4.16
N LEU A 37 -4.29 -6.03 -3.51
CA LEU A 37 -3.11 -6.86 -3.26
C LEU A 37 -3.22 -7.56 -1.91
N TYR A 38 -3.56 -8.84 -1.89
CA TYR A 38 -3.74 -9.60 -0.65
C TYR A 38 -2.66 -10.65 -0.44
N GLY A 39 -2.33 -10.97 0.80
CA GLY A 39 -1.35 -12.01 1.08
C GLY A 39 -1.10 -12.22 2.57
N VAL A 40 -0.37 -13.27 2.92
CA VAL A 40 -0.07 -13.61 4.33
C VAL A 40 0.77 -12.55 5.04
N VAL A 41 0.80 -12.58 6.38
CA VAL A 41 1.65 -11.69 7.16
C VAL A 41 3.12 -11.91 6.79
N GLY A 42 3.93 -10.84 6.79
CA GLY A 42 5.35 -10.93 6.52
C GLY A 42 5.75 -11.12 5.05
N SER A 43 4.78 -11.18 4.12
CA SER A 43 5.07 -11.29 2.68
C SER A 43 5.60 -10.00 2.04
N GLY A 44 5.73 -8.90 2.78
CA GLY A 44 6.33 -7.66 2.26
C GLY A 44 5.36 -6.72 1.53
N LYS A 45 4.03 -6.96 1.58
CA LYS A 45 3.01 -6.06 0.97
C LYS A 45 3.19 -4.59 1.34
N SER A 46 3.45 -4.31 2.61
CA SER A 46 3.69 -2.96 3.10
C SER A 46 4.96 -2.31 2.56
N THR A 47 6.02 -3.10 2.38
CA THR A 47 7.27 -2.66 1.76
C THR A 47 7.05 -2.36 0.28
N ILE A 48 6.26 -3.20 -0.40
CA ILE A 48 5.86 -3.02 -1.80
C ILE A 48 5.00 -1.77 -1.96
N SER A 49 3.93 -1.60 -1.17
CA SER A 49 3.03 -0.44 -1.25
C SER A 49 3.76 0.87 -0.94
N THR A 50 4.69 0.86 0.03
CA THR A 50 5.55 2.01 0.33
C THR A 50 6.48 2.34 -0.85
N THR A 51 7.05 1.33 -1.51
CA THR A 51 7.90 1.51 -2.69
C THR A 51 7.12 2.04 -3.89
N VAL A 52 5.92 1.50 -4.13
CA VAL A 52 4.98 2.00 -5.14
C VAL A 52 4.61 3.45 -4.85
N ALA A 53 4.28 3.79 -3.59
CA ALA A 53 3.96 5.16 -3.18
C ALA A 53 5.11 6.12 -3.47
N LYS A 54 6.35 5.74 -3.15
CA LYS A 54 7.53 6.55 -3.46
C LYS A 54 7.68 6.79 -4.96
N GLN A 55 7.62 5.75 -5.78
CA GLN A 55 7.75 5.87 -7.23
C GLN A 55 6.65 6.75 -7.85
N LEU A 56 5.41 6.63 -7.36
CA LEU A 56 4.30 7.46 -7.83
C LEU A 56 4.43 8.91 -7.36
N LYS A 57 4.95 9.14 -6.15
CA LYS A 57 5.24 10.48 -5.65
C LYS A 57 6.30 11.17 -6.51
N ASP A 58 7.36 10.46 -6.88
CA ASP A 58 8.42 10.98 -7.76
C ASP A 58 7.89 11.32 -9.17
N ARG A 59 6.75 10.75 -9.57
CA ARG A 59 6.05 11.02 -10.85
C ARG A 59 4.92 12.04 -10.74
N ASP A 60 4.63 12.56 -9.56
CA ASP A 60 3.47 13.43 -9.30
C ASP A 60 2.12 12.73 -9.60
N GLU A 61 2.06 11.41 -9.34
CA GLU A 61 0.89 10.55 -9.57
C GLU A 61 0.30 10.01 -8.25
N LEU A 62 0.95 10.25 -7.11
CA LEU A 62 0.45 9.85 -5.79
C LEU A 62 -0.55 10.87 -5.24
N GLY A 63 -1.82 10.47 -5.11
CA GLY A 63 -2.87 11.30 -4.53
C GLY A 63 -2.95 11.22 -3.01
N ALA A 64 -2.92 9.99 -2.47
CA ALA A 64 -2.98 9.74 -1.04
C ALA A 64 -2.33 8.40 -0.68
N PHE A 65 -1.72 8.34 0.49
CA PHE A 65 -1.20 7.12 1.09
C PHE A 65 -1.60 7.03 2.58
N LEU A 66 -2.42 6.04 2.88
CA LEU A 66 -2.84 5.70 4.24
C LEU A 66 -2.29 4.31 4.56
N PHE A 67 -1.79 4.15 5.78
CA PHE A 67 -1.49 2.83 6.34
C PHE A 67 -2.31 2.63 7.60
N PHE A 68 -2.75 1.39 7.83
CA PHE A 68 -3.51 1.03 9.00
C PHE A 68 -2.65 0.19 9.93
N ASN A 69 -2.73 0.50 11.22
CA ASN A 69 -2.10 -0.27 12.28
C ASN A 69 -3.12 -0.49 13.39
N ARG A 70 -3.47 -1.75 13.65
CA ARG A 70 -4.50 -2.08 14.66
C ARG A 70 -4.10 -1.63 16.07
N ASN A 71 -2.80 -1.48 16.32
CA ASN A 71 -2.26 -0.97 17.59
C ASN A 71 -2.31 0.56 17.71
N SER A 72 -2.79 1.26 16.68
CA SER A 72 -3.01 2.72 16.69
C SER A 72 -4.43 3.05 16.21
N PRO A 73 -5.47 2.63 16.96
CA PRO A 73 -6.87 2.70 16.54
C PRO A 73 -7.36 4.15 16.35
N VAL A 74 -6.83 5.11 17.11
CA VAL A 74 -7.16 6.54 16.96
C VAL A 74 -6.83 7.05 15.55
N GLN A 75 -5.80 6.49 14.91
CA GLN A 75 -5.36 6.90 13.57
C GLN A 75 -5.83 5.91 12.48
N SER A 76 -6.20 4.68 12.86
CA SER A 76 -6.51 3.58 11.93
C SER A 76 -7.97 3.15 11.97
N GLY A 77 -8.87 3.96 12.54
CA GLY A 77 -10.31 3.69 12.56
C GLY A 77 -10.99 4.04 11.23
N PRO A 78 -12.08 3.32 10.87
CA PRO A 78 -12.78 3.52 9.60
C PRO A 78 -13.41 4.92 9.46
N ASP A 79 -13.82 5.53 10.57
CA ASP A 79 -14.52 6.82 10.58
C ASP A 79 -13.69 7.97 10.00
N GLY A 80 -12.37 7.90 10.07
CA GLY A 80 -11.46 8.95 9.60
C GLY A 80 -10.96 8.78 8.17
N VAL A 81 -11.22 7.63 7.53
CA VAL A 81 -10.58 7.26 6.26
C VAL A 81 -10.93 8.23 5.15
N ILE A 82 -12.23 8.53 4.97
CA ILE A 82 -12.68 9.41 3.89
C ILE A 82 -12.10 10.81 4.02
N ARG A 83 -12.14 11.40 5.24
CA ARG A 83 -11.56 12.72 5.50
C ARG A 83 -10.06 12.74 5.25
N THR A 84 -9.37 11.67 5.63
CA THR A 84 -7.91 11.57 5.46
C THR A 84 -7.55 11.45 3.97
N ILE A 85 -8.31 10.69 3.18
CA ILE A 85 -8.13 10.62 1.73
C ILE A 85 -8.35 12.01 1.11
N ALA A 86 -9.48 12.66 1.42
CA ALA A 86 -9.81 13.99 0.88
C ALA A 86 -8.74 15.03 1.24
N TYR A 87 -8.28 15.04 2.50
CA TYR A 87 -7.20 15.90 2.95
C TYR A 87 -5.90 15.67 2.17
N GLN A 88 -5.47 14.40 1.99
CA GLN A 88 -4.23 14.12 1.27
C GLN A 88 -4.35 14.43 -0.24
N LEU A 89 -5.53 14.21 -0.84
CA LEU A 89 -5.81 14.63 -2.22
C LEU A 89 -5.71 16.15 -2.39
N ALA A 90 -6.24 16.91 -1.44
CA ALA A 90 -6.12 18.37 -1.42
C ALA A 90 -4.67 18.85 -1.24
N LEU A 91 -3.81 18.06 -0.60
CA LEU A 91 -2.38 18.38 -0.50
C LEU A 91 -1.59 18.01 -1.76
N SER A 92 -2.00 16.98 -2.50
CA SER A 92 -1.25 16.48 -3.65
C SER A 92 -1.50 17.27 -4.93
N ASN A 93 -2.68 17.85 -5.11
CA ASN A 93 -3.00 18.57 -6.35
C ASN A 93 -3.88 19.80 -6.09
N THR A 94 -3.52 20.94 -6.68
CA THR A 94 -4.25 22.20 -6.46
C THR A 94 -5.67 22.18 -7.01
N VAL A 95 -5.92 21.49 -8.13
CA VAL A 95 -7.28 21.35 -8.68
C VAL A 95 -8.16 20.56 -7.73
N LEU A 96 -7.64 19.48 -7.15
CA LEU A 96 -8.33 18.68 -6.13
C LEU A 96 -8.56 19.50 -4.86
N ARG A 97 -7.57 20.27 -4.43
CA ARG A 97 -7.67 21.15 -3.27
C ARG A 97 -8.85 22.08 -3.39
N ASP A 98 -8.95 22.79 -4.51
CA ASP A 98 -9.97 23.81 -4.70
C ASP A 98 -11.38 23.18 -4.62
N VAL A 99 -11.63 22.09 -5.35
CA VAL A 99 -12.96 21.42 -5.32
C VAL A 99 -13.30 20.75 -3.99
N ILE A 100 -12.30 20.30 -3.22
CA ILE A 100 -12.51 19.70 -1.89
C ILE A 100 -12.75 20.80 -0.85
N CYS A 101 -12.03 21.93 -0.94
CA CYS A 101 -12.24 23.10 -0.09
C CYS A 101 -13.65 23.68 -0.31
N ASP A 102 -14.07 23.84 -1.56
CA ASP A 102 -15.42 24.31 -1.90
C ASP A 102 -16.50 23.42 -1.25
N ALA A 103 -16.33 22.09 -1.30
CA ALA A 103 -17.26 21.15 -0.68
C ALA A 103 -17.29 21.24 0.85
N ILE A 104 -16.18 21.59 1.50
CA ILE A 104 -16.11 21.82 2.95
C ILE A 104 -16.75 23.15 3.33
N GLU A 105 -16.58 24.19 2.50
CA GLU A 105 -17.20 25.50 2.71
C GLU A 105 -18.72 25.44 2.54
N GLU A 106 -19.22 24.64 1.60
CA GLU A 106 -20.66 24.40 1.40
C GLU A 106 -21.31 23.69 2.61
N ASP A 107 -20.56 22.80 3.28
CA ASP A 107 -21.04 22.03 4.43
C ASP A 107 -19.99 21.93 5.54
N ALA A 108 -19.94 22.96 6.40
CA ALA A 108 -18.99 23.03 7.51
C ALA A 108 -19.12 21.86 8.52
N GLN A 109 -20.23 21.12 8.51
CA GLN A 109 -20.44 19.95 9.38
C GLN A 109 -20.07 18.61 8.73
N ILE A 110 -19.61 18.62 7.47
CA ILE A 110 -19.35 17.39 6.70
C ILE A 110 -18.47 16.38 7.45
N ALA A 111 -17.51 16.87 8.25
CA ALA A 111 -16.60 16.03 9.01
C ALA A 111 -17.28 15.12 10.06
N THR A 112 -18.51 15.46 10.48
CA THR A 112 -19.30 14.73 11.48
C THR A 112 -20.44 13.92 10.87
N LYS A 113 -20.66 14.03 9.56
CA LYS A 113 -21.73 13.30 8.86
C LYS A 113 -21.42 11.82 8.72
N PRO A 114 -22.41 10.96 8.41
CA PRO A 114 -22.16 9.54 8.12
C PRO A 114 -21.17 9.33 6.96
N LEU A 115 -20.48 8.18 6.95
CA LEU A 115 -19.46 7.83 5.95
C LEU A 115 -19.93 7.99 4.49
N ASP A 116 -21.17 7.62 4.18
CA ASP A 116 -21.75 7.77 2.83
C ASP A 116 -21.86 9.24 2.39
N ALA A 117 -22.31 10.11 3.29
CA ALA A 117 -22.39 11.54 3.03
C ALA A 117 -20.98 12.15 2.87
N GLN A 118 -20.03 11.75 3.73
CA GLN A 118 -18.64 12.15 3.59
C GLN A 118 -18.05 11.73 2.26
N PHE A 119 -18.26 10.48 1.83
CA PHE A 119 -17.71 9.98 0.57
C PHE A 119 -18.28 10.74 -0.62
N LYS A 120 -19.61 10.94 -0.64
CA LYS A 120 -20.28 11.65 -1.73
C LYS A 120 -19.80 13.09 -1.87
N ALA A 121 -19.75 13.82 -0.76
CA ALA A 121 -19.41 15.24 -0.77
C ALA A 121 -17.90 15.51 -0.90
N LEU A 122 -17.03 14.67 -0.30
CA LEU A 122 -15.59 14.92 -0.28
C LEU A 122 -14.81 14.18 -1.37
N LEU A 123 -15.35 13.10 -1.92
CA LEU A 123 -14.70 12.30 -2.96
C LEU A 123 -15.54 12.25 -4.23
N LEU A 124 -16.73 11.62 -4.22
CA LEU A 124 -17.45 11.34 -5.46
C LEU A 124 -17.72 12.61 -6.30
N ALA A 125 -18.41 13.60 -5.72
CA ALA A 125 -18.78 14.81 -6.45
C ALA A 125 -17.57 15.68 -6.83
N PRO A 126 -16.61 15.97 -5.92
CA PRO A 126 -15.41 16.75 -6.28
C PRO A 126 -14.55 16.07 -7.35
N LEU A 127 -14.34 14.75 -7.25
CA LEU A 127 -13.51 14.03 -8.21
C LEU A 127 -14.17 13.95 -9.59
N GLN A 128 -15.51 13.81 -9.65
CA GLN A 128 -16.26 13.88 -10.90
C GLN A 128 -16.22 15.28 -11.54
N SER A 129 -16.34 16.35 -10.76
CA SER A 129 -16.39 17.72 -11.27
C SER A 129 -15.06 18.19 -11.88
N CYS A 130 -13.94 17.70 -11.36
CA CYS A 130 -12.61 18.05 -11.85
C CYS A 130 -11.98 17.03 -12.80
N ALA A 131 -12.65 15.90 -13.09
CA ALA A 131 -12.10 14.80 -13.88
C ALA A 131 -11.52 15.25 -15.24
N SER A 132 -12.18 16.18 -15.93
CA SER A 132 -11.74 16.71 -17.23
C SER A 132 -10.51 17.61 -17.17
N LYS A 133 -10.17 18.13 -15.98
CA LYS A 133 -9.00 18.99 -15.75
C LYS A 133 -7.75 18.17 -15.43
N LEU A 134 -7.90 16.88 -15.15
CA LEU A 134 -6.83 15.99 -14.74
C LEU A 134 -6.34 15.18 -15.94
N THR A 135 -5.03 15.25 -16.19
CA THR A 135 -4.39 14.60 -17.34
C THR A 135 -3.53 13.39 -16.96
N ARG A 136 -3.30 13.20 -15.66
CA ARG A 136 -2.46 12.14 -15.09
C ARG A 136 -3.28 11.25 -14.17
N PRO A 137 -2.89 9.97 -14.02
CA PRO A 137 -3.47 9.12 -12.99
C PRO A 137 -3.18 9.68 -11.60
N ILE A 138 -4.15 9.55 -10.71
CA ILE A 138 -4.03 9.89 -9.29
C ILE A 138 -4.30 8.61 -8.51
N VAL A 139 -3.26 8.12 -7.83
CA VAL A 139 -3.29 6.85 -7.13
C VAL A 139 -3.49 7.07 -5.63
N ILE A 140 -4.44 6.36 -5.06
CA ILE A 140 -4.74 6.30 -3.64
C ILE A 140 -4.33 4.92 -3.12
N ILE A 141 -3.48 4.89 -2.10
CA ILE A 141 -2.97 3.65 -1.51
C ILE A 141 -3.51 3.48 -0.10
N LEU A 142 -4.16 2.35 0.16
CA LEU A 142 -4.67 1.91 1.46
C LEU A 142 -3.91 0.66 1.90
N ASP A 143 -2.85 0.83 2.69
CA ASP A 143 -1.98 -0.27 3.11
C ASP A 143 -2.41 -0.91 4.45
N GLY A 144 -2.54 -2.23 4.47
CA GLY A 144 -2.90 -2.98 5.68
C GLY A 144 -4.37 -2.85 6.06
N PHE A 145 -5.27 -2.76 5.08
CA PHE A 145 -6.69 -2.45 5.30
C PHE A 145 -7.42 -3.41 6.25
N ASP A 146 -6.94 -4.65 6.43
CA ASP A 146 -7.44 -5.58 7.46
C ASP A 146 -7.18 -5.12 8.91
N GLU A 147 -6.29 -4.15 9.09
CA GLU A 147 -6.00 -3.49 10.37
C GLU A 147 -6.82 -2.22 10.59
N CYS A 148 -7.70 -1.85 9.65
CA CYS A 148 -8.64 -0.75 9.79
C CYS A 148 -9.78 -1.17 10.74
N GLY A 149 -9.57 -1.02 12.05
CA GLY A 149 -10.50 -1.53 13.07
C GLY A 149 -10.65 -3.05 13.03
N ASP A 150 -11.82 -3.53 13.45
CA ASP A 150 -12.26 -4.92 13.29
C ASP A 150 -13.26 -5.08 12.12
N ALA A 151 -13.57 -6.33 11.77
CA ALA A 151 -14.46 -6.65 10.65
C ALA A 151 -15.86 -6.01 10.76
N GLU A 152 -16.40 -5.88 11.97
CA GLU A 152 -17.71 -5.26 12.19
C GLU A 152 -17.65 -3.74 11.99
N SER A 153 -16.66 -3.09 12.61
CA SER A 153 -16.47 -1.64 12.54
C SER A 153 -16.19 -1.15 11.12
N ARG A 154 -15.41 -1.90 10.32
CA ARG A 154 -15.08 -1.51 8.92
C ARG A 154 -16.13 -1.91 7.90
N ARG A 155 -17.14 -2.71 8.27
CA ARG A 155 -18.15 -3.26 7.34
C ARG A 155 -18.82 -2.17 6.49
N ALA A 156 -19.18 -1.05 7.10
CA ALA A 156 -19.78 0.08 6.39
C ALA A 156 -18.80 0.72 5.38
N LEU A 157 -17.53 0.85 5.75
CA LEU A 157 -16.48 1.37 4.87
C LEU A 157 -16.20 0.41 3.70
N VAL A 158 -16.07 -0.90 3.96
CA VAL A 158 -15.88 -1.93 2.93
C VAL A 158 -17.02 -1.87 1.91
N HIS A 159 -18.26 -1.88 2.37
CA HIS A 159 -19.43 -1.78 1.50
C HIS A 159 -19.37 -0.51 0.64
N LEU A 160 -19.14 0.63 1.27
CA LEU A 160 -19.04 1.92 0.59
C LEU A 160 -17.93 1.96 -0.47
N LEU A 161 -16.73 1.44 -0.17
CA LEU A 161 -15.63 1.39 -1.13
C LEU A 161 -15.96 0.47 -2.31
N THR A 162 -16.46 -0.74 -2.04
CA THR A 162 -16.81 -1.68 -3.12
C THR A 162 -17.92 -1.18 -4.03
N THR A 163 -18.91 -0.46 -3.49
CA THR A 163 -20.03 0.07 -4.26
C THR A 163 -19.66 1.32 -5.06
N ASN A 164 -18.81 2.20 -4.52
CA ASN A 164 -18.64 3.54 -5.09
C ASN A 164 -17.27 3.81 -5.74
N LEU A 165 -16.19 3.09 -5.39
CA LEU A 165 -14.91 3.29 -6.09
C LEU A 165 -15.00 3.01 -7.62
N PRO A 166 -15.79 2.02 -8.08
CA PRO A 166 -16.00 1.80 -9.51
C PRO A 166 -16.71 2.93 -10.25
N SER A 167 -17.45 3.82 -9.55
CA SER A 167 -18.13 4.97 -10.17
C SER A 167 -17.28 6.24 -10.21
N LEU A 168 -16.07 6.19 -9.65
CA LEU A 168 -15.11 7.28 -9.76
C LEU A 168 -14.56 7.38 -11.20
N PRO A 169 -14.12 8.58 -11.62
CA PRO A 169 -13.48 8.74 -12.91
C PRO A 169 -12.25 7.81 -13.08
N PRO A 170 -11.96 7.30 -14.29
CA PRO A 170 -10.89 6.32 -14.53
C PRO A 170 -9.48 6.76 -14.13
N HIS A 171 -9.26 8.07 -13.98
CA HIS A 171 -7.98 8.63 -13.54
C HIS A 171 -7.70 8.38 -12.05
N PHE A 172 -8.72 8.07 -11.24
CA PHE A 172 -8.55 7.79 -9.81
C PHE A 172 -8.44 6.29 -9.56
N ARG A 173 -7.26 5.86 -9.12
CA ARG A 173 -6.91 4.45 -8.99
C ARG A 173 -6.61 4.11 -7.53
N PHE A 174 -7.02 2.93 -7.11
CA PHE A 174 -6.85 2.48 -5.73
C PHE A 174 -5.97 1.25 -5.68
N LEU A 175 -4.92 1.30 -4.87
CA LEU A 175 -4.19 0.12 -4.42
C LEU A 175 -4.59 -0.15 -2.97
N ILE A 176 -5.29 -1.25 -2.73
CA ILE A 176 -5.65 -1.70 -1.38
C ILE A 176 -4.78 -2.91 -1.06
N THR A 177 -4.06 -2.89 0.05
CA THR A 177 -3.35 -4.08 0.54
C THR A 177 -4.01 -4.63 1.79
N SER A 178 -4.06 -5.95 1.93
CA SER A 178 -4.53 -6.56 3.17
C SER A 178 -4.10 -8.02 3.33
N ARG A 179 -4.38 -8.60 4.50
CA ARG A 179 -4.54 -10.05 4.61
C ARG A 179 -5.84 -10.50 3.96
N PRO A 180 -5.94 -11.76 3.50
CA PRO A 180 -7.18 -12.31 2.94
C PRO A 180 -8.17 -12.66 4.06
N GLU A 181 -8.61 -11.69 4.86
CA GLU A 181 -9.69 -11.90 5.82
C GLU A 181 -11.02 -12.15 5.09
N LEU A 182 -11.91 -12.97 5.68
CA LEU A 182 -13.09 -13.50 5.00
C LEU A 182 -14.04 -12.40 4.50
N ASP A 183 -14.25 -11.36 5.29
CA ASP A 183 -15.09 -10.21 4.93
C ASP A 183 -14.53 -9.46 3.71
N LEU A 184 -13.21 -9.25 3.65
CA LEU A 184 -12.55 -8.60 2.52
C LEU A 184 -12.57 -9.48 1.27
N GLN A 185 -12.31 -10.79 1.41
CA GLN A 185 -12.42 -11.74 0.30
C GLN A 185 -13.84 -11.74 -0.30
N ASN A 186 -14.86 -11.83 0.55
CA ASN A 186 -16.25 -11.84 0.11
C ASN A 186 -16.63 -10.54 -0.61
N ALA A 187 -16.19 -9.39 -0.07
CA ALA A 187 -16.52 -8.09 -0.64
C ALA A 187 -15.79 -7.83 -1.96
N PHE A 188 -14.47 -8.08 -2.03
CA PHE A 188 -13.65 -7.71 -3.17
C PHE A 188 -13.71 -8.70 -4.32
N ASN A 189 -13.72 -10.02 -4.06
CA ASN A 189 -13.77 -11.02 -5.13
C ASN A 189 -15.14 -11.08 -5.83
N SER A 190 -16.20 -10.60 -5.18
CA SER A 190 -17.55 -10.58 -5.77
C SER A 190 -17.75 -9.44 -6.77
N HIS A 191 -16.81 -8.49 -6.87
CA HIS A 191 -17.01 -7.26 -7.63
C HIS A 191 -16.14 -7.23 -8.91
N ARG A 192 -16.79 -7.18 -10.08
CA ARG A 192 -16.10 -7.24 -11.40
C ARG A 192 -15.09 -6.12 -11.66
N ALA A 193 -15.31 -4.94 -11.06
CA ALA A 193 -14.42 -3.79 -11.22
C ALA A 193 -13.23 -3.75 -10.24
N ILE A 194 -13.03 -4.81 -9.45
CA ILE A 194 -11.91 -4.95 -8.53
C ILE A 194 -10.99 -6.07 -9.05
N THR A 195 -9.73 -5.73 -9.29
CA THR A 195 -8.71 -6.71 -9.71
C THR A 195 -7.99 -7.23 -8.49
N SER A 196 -8.25 -8.49 -8.13
CA SER A 196 -7.59 -9.17 -7.02
C SER A 196 -6.23 -9.74 -7.45
N VAL A 197 -5.18 -9.46 -6.67
CA VAL A 197 -3.81 -9.92 -6.90
C VAL A 197 -3.28 -10.61 -5.63
N SER A 198 -2.93 -11.89 -5.75
CA SER A 198 -2.41 -12.69 -4.63
C SER A 198 -0.90 -12.54 -4.47
N HIS A 199 -0.47 -11.88 -3.39
CA HIS A 199 0.91 -11.75 -2.93
C HIS A 199 1.37 -12.96 -2.10
N GLY A 200 1.23 -14.13 -2.70
CA GLY A 200 1.63 -15.43 -2.17
C GLY A 200 1.76 -16.52 -3.25
N ALA A 201 1.48 -16.20 -4.51
CA ALA A 201 1.94 -17.03 -5.61
C ALA A 201 3.46 -16.89 -5.71
N ALA A 202 4.16 -17.97 -6.03
CA ALA A 202 5.61 -18.01 -6.33
C ALA A 202 6.05 -17.03 -7.46
N GLU A 203 5.12 -16.24 -7.99
CA GLU A 203 5.26 -15.25 -9.05
C GLU A 203 5.83 -13.90 -8.57
N TRP A 204 5.75 -13.55 -7.27
CA TRP A 204 5.97 -12.15 -6.82
C TRP A 204 7.05 -11.95 -5.75
N SER A 205 7.43 -13.01 -5.05
CA SER A 205 8.56 -13.05 -4.12
C SER A 205 9.32 -14.33 -4.44
N SER A 206 10.46 -14.20 -5.09
CA SER A 206 11.27 -15.35 -5.43
C SER A 206 12.24 -15.67 -4.29
N THR A 207 12.63 -16.94 -4.17
CA THR A 207 13.78 -17.34 -3.34
C THR A 207 15.05 -16.58 -3.71
N ALA A 208 15.16 -16.11 -4.97
CA ALA A 208 16.24 -15.25 -5.43
C ALA A 208 16.18 -13.84 -4.80
N ASP A 209 14.99 -13.23 -4.68
CA ASP A 209 14.82 -11.94 -4.00
C ASP A 209 15.21 -12.03 -2.53
N VAL A 210 14.76 -13.09 -1.84
CA VAL A 210 15.11 -13.31 -0.43
C VAL A 210 16.60 -13.58 -0.27
N LEU A 211 17.21 -14.37 -1.16
CA LEU A 211 18.65 -14.59 -1.12
C LEU A 211 19.44 -13.29 -1.39
N HIS A 212 18.96 -12.44 -2.29
CA HIS A 212 19.55 -11.13 -2.53
C HIS A 212 19.47 -10.24 -1.30
N TYR A 213 18.31 -10.20 -0.64
CA TYR A 213 18.12 -9.52 0.64
C TYR A 213 19.04 -10.06 1.74
N VAL A 214 19.12 -11.38 1.90
CA VAL A 214 20.00 -12.03 2.87
C VAL A 214 21.46 -11.64 2.64
N ARG A 215 21.93 -11.65 1.39
CA ARG A 215 23.29 -11.21 1.04
C ARG A 215 23.53 -9.77 1.48
N HIS A 216 22.64 -8.87 1.07
CA HIS A 216 22.75 -7.45 1.39
C HIS A 216 22.80 -7.21 2.90
N GLU A 217 21.86 -7.77 3.66
CA GLU A 217 21.78 -7.55 5.11
C GLU A 217 22.97 -8.16 5.86
N LEU A 218 23.50 -9.30 5.42
CA LEU A 218 24.73 -9.87 5.99
C LEU A 218 25.95 -9.00 5.69
N ASP A 219 26.04 -8.41 4.49
CA ASP A 219 27.10 -7.47 4.14
C ASP A 219 27.00 -6.19 4.99
N VAL A 220 25.79 -5.65 5.20
CA VAL A 220 25.55 -4.50 6.10
C VAL A 220 25.96 -4.85 7.54
N LEU A 221 25.57 -6.02 8.05
CA LEU A 221 25.94 -6.48 9.39
C LEU A 221 27.47 -6.63 9.51
N TYR A 222 28.10 -7.21 8.51
CA TYR A 222 29.55 -7.37 8.46
C TYR A 222 30.24 -6.00 8.51
N GLU A 223 29.82 -5.04 7.68
CA GLU A 223 30.39 -3.69 7.67
C GLU A 223 30.19 -2.95 9.00
N ALA A 224 29.05 -3.17 9.67
CA ALA A 224 28.78 -2.58 10.98
C ALA A 224 29.67 -3.17 12.10
N LYS A 225 30.03 -4.45 12.01
CA LYS A 225 30.83 -5.18 13.00
C LYS A 225 32.29 -5.39 12.58
N ARG A 226 32.73 -4.95 11.40
CA ARG A 226 34.10 -5.23 10.89
C ARG A 226 35.24 -4.67 11.75
N PHE A 227 34.92 -3.69 12.60
CA PHE A 227 35.86 -3.07 13.54
C PHE A 227 35.75 -3.64 14.96
N SER A 228 34.77 -4.51 15.23
CA SER A 228 34.81 -5.37 16.40
C SER A 228 35.56 -6.66 16.00
N ASP A 229 36.45 -7.17 16.87
CA ASP A 229 37.16 -8.44 16.64
C ASP A 229 36.20 -9.67 16.66
N GLU A 230 34.89 -9.45 16.51
CA GLU A 230 33.82 -10.43 16.62
C GLU A 230 33.63 -11.24 15.34
N LEU A 231 33.95 -10.67 14.17
CA LEU A 231 33.74 -11.31 12.87
C LEU A 231 35.06 -11.55 12.13
N VAL A 232 35.24 -12.77 11.64
CA VAL A 232 36.38 -13.14 10.80
C VAL A 232 36.29 -12.50 9.41
N LEU A 233 37.44 -12.24 8.78
CA LEU A 233 37.50 -11.70 7.42
C LEU A 233 36.70 -12.60 6.45
N GLY A 234 35.78 -12.00 5.68
CA GLY A 234 34.94 -12.72 4.72
C GLY A 234 33.78 -13.49 5.36
N TRP A 235 33.42 -13.16 6.61
CA TRP A 235 32.21 -13.67 7.25
C TRP A 235 30.94 -13.25 6.46
N PRO A 236 29.90 -14.11 6.38
CA PRO A 236 29.88 -15.52 6.78
C PRO A 236 30.41 -16.46 5.68
N GLY A 237 30.75 -15.92 4.51
CA GLY A 237 31.18 -16.66 3.33
C GLY A 237 30.00 -17.09 2.44
N ILE A 238 30.25 -17.14 1.13
CA ILE A 238 29.22 -17.38 0.10
C ILE A 238 28.37 -18.63 0.39
N GLN A 239 29.01 -19.72 0.81
CA GLN A 239 28.32 -20.99 1.06
C GLN A 239 27.31 -20.88 2.22
N LYS A 240 27.71 -20.26 3.34
CA LYS A 240 26.81 -20.07 4.49
C LYS A 240 25.69 -19.09 4.18
N THR A 241 25.97 -18.05 3.38
CA THR A 241 24.94 -17.11 2.92
C THR A 241 23.88 -17.81 2.06
N VAL A 242 24.30 -18.67 1.13
CA VAL A 242 23.38 -19.45 0.30
C VAL A 242 22.57 -20.45 1.14
N GLU A 243 23.21 -21.13 2.09
CA GLU A 243 22.52 -22.05 3.02
C GLU A 243 21.51 -21.30 3.91
N PHE A 244 21.86 -20.11 4.39
CA PHE A 244 20.93 -19.27 5.15
C PHE A 244 19.72 -18.87 4.31
N GLY A 245 19.96 -18.40 3.08
CA GLY A 245 18.89 -18.01 2.15
C GLY A 245 17.99 -19.20 1.78
N SER A 246 18.55 -20.40 1.59
CA SER A 246 17.75 -21.59 1.28
C SER A 246 16.86 -22.01 2.45
N ARG A 247 17.30 -21.81 3.70
CA ARG A 247 16.48 -22.01 4.91
C ARG A 247 15.35 -20.98 5.03
N ALA A 248 15.59 -19.74 4.59
CA ALA A 248 14.58 -18.69 4.58
C ALA A 248 13.49 -18.93 3.51
N GLY A 249 13.84 -19.61 2.41
CA GLY A 249 12.93 -19.85 1.30
C GLY A 249 12.50 -18.53 0.65
N ASP A 250 11.20 -18.30 0.57
CA ASP A 250 10.56 -17.07 0.05
C ASP A 250 10.09 -16.11 1.17
N SER A 251 10.50 -16.37 2.41
CA SER A 251 10.06 -15.62 3.60
C SER A 251 11.03 -14.51 4.02
N PHE A 252 10.74 -13.28 3.58
CA PHE A 252 11.45 -12.08 4.05
C PHE A 252 11.37 -11.90 5.57
N ILE A 253 10.21 -12.19 6.19
CA ILE A 253 10.07 -12.04 7.64
C ILE A 253 10.96 -13.02 8.41
N TRP A 254 11.09 -14.25 7.91
CA TRP A 254 12.00 -15.23 8.51
C TRP A 254 13.44 -14.76 8.38
N ALA A 255 13.86 -14.37 7.17
CA ALA A 255 15.21 -13.86 6.90
C ALA A 255 15.54 -12.66 7.81
N ALA A 256 14.70 -11.62 7.79
CA ALA A 256 14.89 -10.40 8.57
C ALA A 256 14.87 -10.65 10.09
N THR A 257 14.12 -11.65 10.55
CA THR A 257 14.11 -12.02 11.97
C THR A 257 15.39 -12.76 12.34
N ALA A 258 15.78 -13.77 11.57
CA ALA A 258 16.98 -14.56 11.83
C ALA A 258 18.26 -13.71 11.77
N ILE A 259 18.36 -12.75 10.84
CA ILE A 259 19.50 -11.83 10.77
C ILE A 259 19.57 -10.90 11.99
N ARG A 260 18.42 -10.45 12.52
CA ARG A 260 18.39 -9.63 13.74
C ARG A 260 18.90 -10.35 15.00
N PHE A 261 18.99 -11.68 14.97
CA PHE A 261 19.57 -12.47 16.06
C PHE A 261 21.10 -12.70 15.92
N LEU A 262 21.74 -12.21 14.85
CA LEU A 262 23.18 -12.33 14.59
C LEU A 262 23.99 -11.15 15.17
#